data_AF-A0A6P1R4U2-F1
#
_entry.id   AF-A0A6P1R4U2-F1
#
_cell.length_a   1.000
_cell.length_b   1.000
_cell.length_c   1.000
_cell.angle_alpha   90.00
_cell.angle_beta   90.00
_cell.angle_gamma   90.00
#
_symmetry.space_group_name_H-M   'P 1'
#
loop_
_entity.id
_entity.type
_entity.pdbx_description
1 polymer ?
#
loop_
_entity_poly.entity_id
_entity_poly.type
_entity_poly.pdbx_seq_one_letter_code
_entity_poly.pdbx_strand_id
1 'polypeptide(L)'
;MIRFQHIAKSVVMAAIAVLVSASFSAAEQGGKYWTPADGQPVPHKAGHARQHVAKPTTATATRKQSAFARMEDSAAAKKREHHLILQVNTNDPAAMNLALNNATNVAQYYKDAGEKVKIEVVTFGPGLHMLREDTSPVKTRIEEMALSTPEVSFKACGNTQEKMQKAESKDIPIVRQAEVVKSGVVRVMELQEMGWTYVKP
;
A
#
# COMPACT_ATOMS: atom_id res chain seq x y z
N MET A 1 -70.15 -45.73 11.23
CA MET A 1 -69.80 -45.79 9.80
C MET A 1 -69.13 -44.45 9.50
N ILE A 2 -67.84 -44.26 9.22
CA ILE A 2 -66.76 -45.07 8.64
C ILE A 2 -65.44 -44.63 9.33
N ARG A 3 -64.60 -45.59 9.73
CA ARG A 3 -63.19 -45.43 10.14
C ARG A 3 -62.31 -45.42 8.89
N PHE A 4 -61.08 -44.88 8.95
CA PHE A 4 -59.81 -45.35 8.33
C PHE A 4 -58.81 -44.16 8.38
N GLN A 5 -57.97 -44.08 9.40
CA GLN A 5 -56.59 -44.60 9.51
C GLN A 5 -55.51 -43.77 8.78
N HIS A 6 -54.46 -43.49 9.56
CA HIS A 6 -53.21 -42.82 9.23
C HIS A 6 -52.54 -43.31 7.95
N ILE A 7 -51.92 -42.40 7.20
CA ILE A 7 -50.78 -42.72 6.33
C ILE A 7 -49.62 -41.81 6.73
N ALA A 8 -48.58 -42.47 7.25
CA ALA A 8 -47.29 -41.90 7.57
C ALA A 8 -46.29 -42.20 6.44
N LYS A 9 -45.27 -41.33 6.31
CA LYS A 9 -43.95 -41.56 5.68
C LYS A 9 -43.99 -41.67 4.14
N SER A 10 -43.23 -40.86 3.41
CA SER A 10 -41.80 -41.14 3.21
C SER A 10 -41.01 -39.89 2.80
N VAL A 11 -39.93 -39.66 3.52
CA VAL A 11 -38.84 -38.73 3.21
C VAL A 11 -38.01 -39.35 2.09
N VAL A 12 -37.77 -38.64 0.99
CA VAL A 12 -36.73 -39.00 0.01
C VAL A 12 -35.64 -37.94 0.09
N MET A 13 -34.59 -38.28 0.84
CA MET A 13 -33.30 -37.62 0.82
C MET A 13 -32.52 -38.14 -0.40
N ALA A 14 -32.27 -37.29 -1.39
CA ALA A 14 -31.32 -37.58 -2.45
C ALA A 14 -29.98 -36.92 -2.09
N ALA A 15 -29.11 -37.68 -1.43
CA ALA A 15 -27.71 -37.34 -1.24
C ALA A 15 -26.94 -37.75 -2.50
N ILE A 16 -26.56 -36.78 -3.34
CA ILE A 16 -25.59 -37.01 -4.41
C ILE A 16 -24.22 -36.64 -3.86
N ALA A 17 -23.46 -37.66 -3.48
CA ALA A 17 -22.05 -37.55 -3.16
C ALA A 17 -21.25 -37.52 -4.47
N VAL A 18 -20.72 -36.35 -4.84
CA VAL A 18 -19.67 -36.24 -5.86
C VAL A 18 -18.33 -36.26 -5.13
N LEU A 19 -17.68 -37.43 -5.18
CA LEU A 19 -16.27 -37.61 -4.85
C LEU A 19 -15.41 -37.05 -5.98
N VAL A 20 -14.84 -35.86 -5.79
CA VAL A 20 -13.63 -35.44 -6.50
C VAL A 20 -12.48 -35.50 -5.51
N SER A 21 -11.59 -36.46 -5.74
CA SER A 21 -10.30 -36.62 -5.09
C SER A 21 -9.22 -35.96 -5.95
N ALA A 22 -8.07 -35.68 -5.30
CA ALA A 22 -6.84 -35.03 -5.80
C ALA A 22 -6.87 -33.48 -5.74
N SER A 23 -5.97 -32.75 -5.07
CA SER A 23 -4.73 -33.09 -4.38
C SER A 23 -4.40 -32.00 -3.37
N PHE A 24 -3.83 -32.40 -2.23
CA PHE A 24 -3.14 -31.52 -1.29
C PHE A 24 -1.96 -30.82 -1.97
N SER A 25 -1.96 -29.50 -1.97
CA SER A 25 -0.73 -28.70 -1.89
C SER A 25 -0.85 -27.82 -0.66
N ALA A 26 -0.37 -28.32 0.47
CA ALA A 26 -0.02 -27.52 1.61
C ALA A 26 1.19 -26.66 1.21
N ALA A 27 0.96 -25.39 0.88
CA ALA A 27 2.01 -24.40 0.89
C ALA A 27 2.02 -23.77 2.29
N GLU A 28 2.68 -24.44 3.25
CA GLU A 28 3.24 -23.73 4.39
C GLU A 28 4.33 -22.80 3.86
N GLN A 29 4.00 -21.55 3.63
CA GLN A 29 4.99 -20.49 3.64
C GLN A 29 4.92 -19.83 5.01
N GLY A 30 5.75 -20.35 5.91
CA GLY A 30 6.22 -19.61 7.08
C GLY A 30 6.86 -18.31 6.61
N GLY A 31 6.04 -17.27 6.48
CA GLY A 31 6.43 -15.92 6.14
C GLY A 31 7.11 -15.28 7.34
N LYS A 32 8.40 -15.56 7.51
CA LYS A 32 9.28 -14.71 8.32
C LYS A 32 9.14 -13.30 7.77
N TYR A 33 8.60 -12.39 8.60
CA TYR A 33 8.67 -10.97 8.34
C TYR A 33 10.10 -10.61 7.94
N TRP A 34 10.24 -9.82 6.88
CA TRP A 34 11.54 -9.36 6.44
C TRP A 34 12.15 -8.48 7.54
N THR A 35 13.25 -8.97 8.14
CA THR A 35 14.15 -8.17 8.96
C THR A 35 15.37 -7.84 8.10
N PRO A 36 15.74 -6.56 7.92
CA PRO A 36 17.03 -6.25 7.35
C PRO A 36 18.10 -6.74 8.32
N ALA A 37 18.92 -7.69 7.86
CA ALA A 37 20.19 -7.97 8.50
C ALA A 37 21.05 -6.71 8.36
N ASP A 38 21.59 -6.25 9.49
CA ASP A 38 22.44 -5.08 9.58
C ASP A 38 23.56 -5.11 8.50
N GLY A 39 23.61 -4.06 7.68
CA GLY A 39 24.88 -3.60 7.10
C GLY A 39 25.36 -4.16 5.76
N GLN A 40 24.49 -4.60 4.83
CA GLN A 40 24.97 -5.02 3.49
C GLN A 40 24.67 -3.96 2.40
N PRO A 41 25.70 -3.34 1.78
CA PRO A 41 25.50 -2.40 0.69
C PRO A 41 25.09 -3.13 -0.60
N VAL A 42 24.05 -2.62 -1.26
CA VAL A 42 23.57 -3.07 -2.57
C VAL A 42 24.60 -2.70 -3.66
N PRO A 43 25.09 -3.64 -4.50
CA PRO A 43 26.04 -3.31 -5.54
C PRO A 43 25.32 -2.78 -6.79
N HIS A 44 25.57 -1.53 -7.16
CA HIS A 44 25.24 -1.04 -8.50
C HIS A 44 26.19 -1.68 -9.51
N LYS A 45 25.65 -2.54 -10.40
CA LYS A 45 26.39 -3.06 -11.56
C LYS A 45 26.57 -1.94 -12.59
N ALA A 46 27.80 -1.49 -12.77
CA ALA A 46 28.23 -0.70 -13.93
C ALA A 46 28.62 -1.63 -15.09
N GLY A 47 28.04 -1.42 -16.26
CA GLY A 47 28.27 -2.21 -17.47
C GLY A 47 29.50 -1.76 -18.27
N HIS A 48 30.42 -2.71 -18.45
CA HIS A 48 31.35 -2.97 -19.55
C HIS A 48 32.09 -1.84 -20.29
N ALA A 49 33.41 -1.83 -20.04
CA ALA A 49 34.46 -1.21 -20.83
C ALA A 49 34.62 -1.87 -22.23
N ARG A 50 34.93 -1.05 -23.25
CA ARG A 50 35.66 -1.47 -24.45
C ARG A 50 37.06 -0.87 -24.43
N GLN A 51 38.04 -1.76 -24.58
CA GLN A 51 39.47 -1.49 -24.59
C GLN A 51 39.90 -0.88 -25.93
N HIS A 52 40.74 0.16 -25.89
CA HIS A 52 41.72 0.43 -26.93
C HIS A 52 43.07 0.67 -26.27
N VAL A 53 44.04 -0.15 -26.64
CA VAL A 53 45.44 -0.11 -26.21
C VAL A 53 46.23 0.73 -27.20
N ALA A 54 46.91 1.78 -26.73
CA ALA A 54 48.20 2.23 -27.26
C ALA A 54 48.96 3.04 -26.18
N LYS A 55 50.20 2.65 -25.91
CA LYS A 55 51.21 3.33 -25.04
C LYS A 55 52.10 4.25 -25.92
N PRO A 56 53.18 4.88 -25.41
CA PRO A 56 53.34 5.76 -24.24
C PRO A 56 54.18 7.03 -24.58
N THR A 57 54.11 8.12 -23.80
CA THR A 57 55.32 8.94 -23.59
C THR A 57 55.24 9.83 -22.35
N THR A 58 56.35 9.83 -21.62
CA THR A 58 56.71 10.63 -20.45
C THR A 58 56.68 12.13 -20.69
N ALA A 59 56.06 12.88 -19.77
CA ALA A 59 56.49 14.22 -19.40
C ALA A 59 55.99 14.57 -17.99
N THR A 60 56.95 14.70 -17.07
CA THR A 60 56.79 15.25 -15.73
C THR A 60 56.24 16.67 -15.80
N ALA A 61 54.99 16.86 -15.36
CA ALA A 61 54.45 18.18 -15.06
C ALA A 61 53.94 18.19 -13.63
N THR A 62 54.67 18.89 -12.77
CA THR A 62 54.37 19.18 -11.37
C THR A 62 53.04 19.93 -11.28
N ARG A 63 51.92 19.20 -11.20
CA ARG A 63 50.61 19.82 -10.92
C ARG A 63 50.57 20.12 -9.43
N LYS A 64 50.78 21.39 -9.07
CA LYS A 64 50.43 21.92 -7.75
C LYS A 64 48.97 21.53 -7.46
N GLN A 65 48.77 20.47 -6.68
CA GLN A 65 47.46 20.16 -6.10
C GLN A 65 47.19 21.26 -5.07
N SER A 66 46.41 22.25 -5.50
CA SER A 66 45.86 23.25 -4.60
C SER A 66 45.09 22.52 -3.50
N ALA A 67 45.53 22.72 -2.26
CA ALA A 67 44.91 22.17 -1.04
C ALA A 67 43.51 22.75 -0.75
N PHE A 68 42.81 23.27 -1.76
CA PHE A 68 41.54 23.99 -1.65
C PHE A 68 40.35 23.27 -2.30
N ALA A 69 40.52 22.04 -2.79
CA ALA A 69 39.44 21.29 -3.44
C ALA A 69 38.67 20.33 -2.50
N ARG A 70 38.86 20.41 -1.17
CA ARG A 70 38.09 19.63 -0.18
C ARG A 70 37.29 20.53 0.76
N MET A 71 36.60 21.48 0.17
CA MET A 71 35.32 21.95 0.71
C MET A 71 34.26 21.52 -0.29
N GLU A 72 34.06 20.20 -0.44
CA GLU A 72 32.71 19.76 -0.74
C GLU A 72 31.90 20.19 0.46
N ASP A 73 31.20 21.30 0.25
CA ASP A 73 30.06 21.75 1.00
C ASP A 73 29.46 20.55 1.72
N SER A 74 29.68 20.47 3.03
CA SER A 74 28.85 19.64 3.92
C SER A 74 27.49 20.32 3.86
N ALA A 75 26.80 20.16 2.73
CA ALA A 75 25.49 20.67 2.45
C ALA A 75 24.66 20.13 3.60
N ALA A 76 24.36 21.01 4.55
CA ALA A 76 23.45 20.74 5.64
C ALA A 76 22.29 19.95 5.03
N ALA A 77 22.15 18.68 5.43
CA ALA A 77 21.28 17.73 4.75
C ALA A 77 19.93 18.42 4.54
N LYS A 78 19.64 18.81 3.28
CA LYS A 78 18.43 19.57 2.98
C LYS A 78 17.29 18.68 3.45
N LYS A 79 16.52 19.13 4.45
CA LYS A 79 15.36 18.39 4.96
C LYS A 79 14.48 18.06 3.77
N ARG A 80 14.45 16.79 3.37
CA ARG A 80 13.70 16.32 2.21
C ARG A 80 12.23 16.19 2.62
N GLU A 81 11.35 16.59 1.70
CA GLU A 81 9.92 16.31 1.84
C GLU A 81 9.61 15.08 0.98
N HIS A 82 8.96 14.10 1.59
CA HIS A 82 8.60 12.84 0.97
C HIS A 82 7.10 12.77 0.73
N HIS A 83 6.70 12.02 -0.29
CA HIS A 83 5.29 11.88 -0.64
C HIS A 83 4.98 10.43 -0.99
N LEU A 84 3.94 9.88 -0.36
CA LEU A 84 3.51 8.50 -0.51
C LEU A 84 2.03 8.40 -0.83
N ILE A 85 1.71 7.54 -1.78
CA ILE A 85 0.36 7.09 -2.11
C ILE A 85 0.22 5.66 -1.61
N LEU A 86 -0.82 5.39 -0.84
CA LEU A 86 -1.23 4.06 -0.45
C LEU A 86 -2.59 3.77 -1.09
N GLN A 87 -2.61 2.85 -2.06
CA GLN A 87 -3.87 2.43 -2.67
C GLN A 87 -4.50 1.27 -1.91
N VAL A 88 -5.78 1.39 -1.58
CA VAL A 88 -6.60 0.28 -1.06
C VAL A 88 -7.78 0.03 -1.98
N ASN A 89 -7.89 -1.16 -2.55
CA ASN A 89 -8.96 -1.51 -3.49
C ASN A 89 -9.67 -2.84 -3.20
N THR A 90 -9.43 -3.44 -2.04
CA THR A 90 -10.06 -4.69 -1.58
C THR A 90 -10.89 -4.43 -0.32
N ASN A 91 -11.98 -5.16 -0.16
CA ASN A 91 -12.74 -5.20 1.09
C ASN A 91 -12.18 -6.30 2.01
N ASP A 92 -10.87 -6.23 2.29
CA ASP A 92 -10.18 -7.18 3.16
C ASP A 92 -9.62 -6.43 4.38
N PRO A 93 -10.09 -6.73 5.62
CA PRO A 93 -9.59 -6.10 6.83
C PRO A 93 -8.07 -6.24 7.03
N ALA A 94 -7.45 -7.33 6.55
CA ALA A 94 -6.01 -7.51 6.67
C ALA A 94 -5.25 -6.52 5.77
N ALA A 95 -5.64 -6.40 4.49
CA ALA A 95 -5.09 -5.40 3.58
C ALA A 95 -5.31 -3.96 4.07
N MET A 96 -6.50 -3.63 4.60
CA MET A 96 -6.78 -2.31 5.17
C MET A 96 -5.87 -1.99 6.36
N ASN A 97 -5.68 -2.95 7.28
CA ASN A 97 -4.79 -2.78 8.42
C ASN A 97 -3.32 -2.69 8.00
N LEU A 98 -2.91 -3.42 6.96
CA LEU A 98 -1.57 -3.33 6.41
C LEU A 98 -1.30 -1.93 5.82
N ALA A 99 -2.27 -1.35 5.11
CA ALA A 99 -2.16 0.03 4.64
C ALA A 99 -1.99 1.03 5.80
N LEU A 100 -2.80 0.89 6.87
CA LEU A 100 -2.68 1.74 8.06
C LEU A 100 -1.34 1.52 8.78
N ASN A 101 -0.85 0.28 8.88
CA ASN A 101 0.48 -0.02 9.44
C ASN A 101 1.57 0.68 8.63
N ASN A 102 1.53 0.57 7.30
CA ASN A 102 2.51 1.20 6.42
C ASN A 102 2.50 2.72 6.56
N ALA A 103 1.31 3.33 6.66
CA ALA A 103 1.17 4.77 6.88
C ALA A 103 1.84 5.20 8.20
N THR A 104 1.54 4.50 9.31
CA THR A 104 2.15 4.78 10.62
C THR A 104 3.66 4.59 10.59
N ASN A 105 4.16 3.51 10.01
CA ASN A 105 5.59 3.21 9.96
C ASN A 105 6.37 4.26 9.17
N VAL A 106 5.83 4.68 8.02
CA VAL A 106 6.45 5.72 7.18
C VAL A 106 6.44 7.08 7.87
N ALA A 107 5.31 7.46 8.48
CA ALA A 107 5.21 8.70 9.24
C ALA A 107 6.20 8.75 10.40
N GLN A 108 6.27 7.67 11.19
CA GLN A 108 7.18 7.57 12.32
C GLN A 108 8.65 7.60 11.89
N TYR A 109 9.01 6.86 10.82
CA TYR A 109 10.37 6.86 10.30
C TYR A 109 10.86 8.27 9.92
N TYR A 110 10.06 9.02 9.13
CA TYR A 110 10.48 10.36 8.71
C TYR A 110 10.44 11.37 9.86
N LYS A 111 9.53 11.22 10.81
CA LYS A 111 9.53 12.00 12.05
C LYS A 111 10.83 11.81 12.83
N ASP A 112 11.29 10.57 13.00
CA ASP A 112 12.54 10.25 13.71
C ASP A 112 13.78 10.76 12.95
N ALA A 113 13.73 10.75 11.61
CA ALA A 113 14.76 11.35 10.77
C ALA A 113 14.74 12.90 10.76
N GLY A 114 13.74 13.54 11.37
CA GLY A 114 13.57 15.00 11.33
C GLY A 114 13.20 15.54 9.95
N GLU A 115 12.65 14.69 9.09
CA GLU A 115 12.20 14.96 7.72
C GLU A 115 10.66 15.00 7.65
N LYS A 116 10.12 15.56 6.56
CA LYS A 116 8.67 15.68 6.39
C LYS A 116 8.15 14.63 5.43
N VAL A 117 6.96 14.12 5.68
CA VAL A 117 6.24 13.24 4.74
C VAL A 117 4.78 13.64 4.63
N LYS A 118 4.19 13.47 3.45
CA LYS A 118 2.73 13.45 3.26
C LYS A 118 2.30 12.11 2.71
N ILE A 119 1.21 11.58 3.23
CA ILE A 119 0.71 10.25 2.89
C ILE A 119 -0.76 10.39 2.48
N GLU A 120 -1.10 9.93 1.28
CA GLU A 120 -2.48 9.83 0.82
C GLU A 120 -2.91 8.37 0.71
N VAL A 121 -3.85 7.96 1.55
CA VAL A 121 -4.52 6.67 1.45
C VAL A 121 -5.72 6.82 0.53
N VAL A 122 -5.62 6.31 -0.69
CA VAL A 122 -6.65 6.44 -1.73
C VAL A 122 -7.43 5.14 -1.85
N THR A 123 -8.74 5.23 -1.66
CA THR A 123 -9.65 4.07 -1.68
C THR A 123 -10.62 4.13 -2.85
N PHE A 124 -10.83 2.99 -3.52
CA PHE A 124 -11.81 2.83 -4.59
C PHE A 124 -12.22 1.37 -4.78
N GLY A 125 -13.31 1.13 -5.51
CA GLY A 125 -13.89 -0.20 -5.63
C GLY A 125 -14.28 -0.77 -4.26
N PRO A 126 -14.12 -2.09 -4.02
CA PRO A 126 -14.38 -2.70 -2.71
C PRO A 126 -13.62 -2.05 -1.55
N GLY A 127 -12.46 -1.42 -1.82
CA GLY A 127 -11.68 -0.72 -0.81
C GLY A 127 -12.41 0.48 -0.18
N LEU A 128 -13.46 1.03 -0.80
CA LEU A 128 -14.24 2.12 -0.23
C LEU A 128 -14.88 1.74 1.11
N HIS A 129 -15.14 0.45 1.37
CA HIS A 129 -15.61 -0.01 2.68
C HIS A 129 -14.68 0.41 3.82
N MET A 130 -13.38 0.60 3.57
CA MET A 130 -12.44 1.13 4.56
C MET A 130 -12.85 2.50 5.11
N LEU A 131 -13.45 3.37 4.28
CA LEU A 131 -13.80 4.75 4.64
C LEU A 131 -15.30 4.97 4.83
N ARG A 132 -16.10 3.90 4.78
CA ARG A 132 -17.54 3.97 5.03
C ARG A 132 -17.83 4.10 6.53
N GLU A 133 -18.73 5.01 6.88
CA GLU A 133 -19.17 5.22 8.25
C GLU A 133 -19.94 4.02 8.83
N ASP A 134 -20.64 3.28 7.97
CA ASP A 134 -21.59 2.21 8.33
C ASP A 134 -20.98 0.80 8.36
N THR A 135 -19.89 0.56 7.62
CA THR A 135 -19.37 -0.80 7.38
C THR A 135 -17.87 -0.94 7.55
N SER A 136 -17.14 0.14 7.85
CA SER A 136 -15.68 0.07 7.94
C SER A 136 -15.21 -0.83 9.10
N PRO A 137 -14.39 -1.87 8.81
CA PRO A 137 -13.83 -2.73 9.84
C PRO A 137 -12.66 -2.06 10.59
N VAL A 138 -12.21 -0.88 10.15
CA VAL A 138 -11.04 -0.17 10.69
C VAL A 138 -11.37 1.28 11.06
N LYS A 139 -12.67 1.61 11.21
CA LYS A 139 -13.15 2.98 11.50
C LYS A 139 -12.47 3.60 12.72
N THR A 140 -12.50 2.93 13.86
CA THR A 140 -11.87 3.40 15.11
C THR A 140 -10.39 3.73 14.89
N ARG A 141 -9.70 2.88 14.13
CA ARG A 141 -8.28 3.08 13.84
C ARG A 141 -8.01 4.29 12.94
N ILE A 142 -8.91 4.58 11.99
CA ILE A 142 -8.84 5.80 11.17
C ILE A 142 -9.05 7.04 12.05
N GLU A 143 -10.00 6.99 12.98
CA GLU A 143 -10.29 8.09 13.91
C GLU A 143 -9.08 8.38 14.81
N GLU A 144 -8.47 7.34 15.39
CA GLU A 144 -7.25 7.44 16.20
C GLU A 144 -6.08 8.00 15.38
N MET A 145 -5.87 7.46 14.16
CA MET A 145 -4.79 7.89 13.28
C MET A 145 -4.90 9.36 12.89
N ALA A 146 -6.11 9.85 12.61
CA ALA A 146 -6.33 11.25 12.27
C ALA A 146 -5.96 12.22 13.41
N LEU A 147 -5.95 11.75 14.66
CA LEU A 147 -5.50 12.53 15.81
C LEU A 147 -3.98 12.43 16.02
N SER A 148 -3.39 11.24 15.81
CA SER A 148 -1.99 10.97 16.13
C SER A 148 -1.01 11.25 14.98
N THR A 149 -1.49 11.24 13.73
CA THR A 149 -0.63 11.22 12.52
C THR A 149 -1.20 12.17 11.46
N PRO A 150 -1.05 13.50 11.66
CA PRO A 150 -1.58 14.52 10.75
C PRO A 150 -0.97 14.49 9.34
N GLU A 151 0.12 13.76 9.13
CA GLU A 151 0.74 13.53 7.82
C GLU A 151 -0.09 12.64 6.90
N VAL A 152 -1.04 11.88 7.45
CA VAL A 152 -1.89 10.93 6.73
C VAL A 152 -3.24 11.58 6.40
N SER A 153 -3.65 11.49 5.14
CA SER A 153 -5.00 11.88 4.71
C SER A 153 -5.67 10.76 3.90
N PHE A 154 -6.99 10.67 4.03
CA PHE A 154 -7.79 9.62 3.40
C PHE A 154 -8.62 10.18 2.26
N LYS A 155 -8.58 9.54 1.10
CA LYS A 155 -9.33 9.92 -0.10
C LYS A 155 -10.32 8.83 -0.49
N ALA A 156 -11.60 9.16 -0.52
CA ALA A 156 -12.70 8.30 -0.91
C ALA A 156 -13.09 8.55 -2.37
N CYS A 157 -13.16 7.51 -3.19
CA CYS A 157 -13.56 7.65 -4.59
C CYS A 157 -15.07 7.87 -4.75
N GLY A 158 -15.47 9.08 -5.14
CA GLY A 158 -16.86 9.48 -5.37
C GLY A 158 -17.56 8.65 -6.45
N ASN A 159 -16.88 8.32 -7.56
CA ASN A 159 -17.44 7.40 -8.56
C ASN A 159 -17.76 6.01 -7.97
N THR A 160 -16.99 5.54 -7.00
CA THR A 160 -17.28 4.27 -6.31
C THR A 160 -18.45 4.43 -5.35
N GLN A 161 -18.46 5.53 -4.60
CA GLN A 161 -19.53 5.87 -3.67
C GLN A 161 -20.89 5.92 -4.38
N GLU A 162 -20.97 6.64 -5.51
CA GLU A 162 -22.19 6.75 -6.32
C GLU A 162 -22.67 5.37 -6.83
N LYS A 163 -21.73 4.51 -7.26
CA LYS A 163 -22.06 3.15 -7.71
C LYS A 163 -22.60 2.29 -6.56
N MET A 164 -22.00 2.37 -5.37
CA MET A 164 -22.48 1.67 -4.18
C MET A 164 -23.85 2.20 -3.74
N GLN A 165 -24.08 3.52 -3.77
CA GLN A 165 -25.37 4.12 -3.46
C GLN A 165 -26.49 3.55 -4.34
N LYS A 166 -26.24 3.47 -5.65
CA LYS A 166 -27.19 2.88 -6.61
C LYS A 166 -27.40 1.39 -6.38
N ALA A 167 -26.32 0.64 -6.13
CA ALA A 167 -26.39 -0.81 -5.94
C ALA A 167 -27.12 -1.20 -4.64
N GLU A 168 -26.92 -0.43 -3.57
CA GLU A 168 -27.51 -0.70 -2.25
C GLU A 168 -28.84 0.05 -2.03
N SER A 169 -29.23 0.93 -2.96
CA SER A 169 -30.43 1.77 -2.85
C SER A 169 -30.51 2.57 -1.54
N LYS A 170 -29.35 3.03 -1.07
CA LYS A 170 -29.23 3.86 0.14
C LYS A 170 -28.06 4.84 0.01
N ASP A 171 -28.00 5.80 0.91
CA ASP A 171 -26.80 6.63 1.03
C ASP A 171 -25.61 5.82 1.54
N ILE A 172 -24.40 6.24 1.13
CA ILE A 172 -23.13 5.63 1.51
C ILE A 172 -22.34 6.70 2.27
N PRO A 173 -22.54 6.82 3.59
CA PRO A 173 -21.86 7.81 4.40
C PRO A 173 -20.36 7.50 4.50
N ILE A 174 -19.55 8.55 4.42
CA ILE A 174 -18.09 8.49 4.51
C ILE A 174 -17.65 9.09 5.83
N VAL A 175 -16.63 8.49 6.47
CA VAL A 175 -16.06 8.98 7.72
C VAL A 175 -15.58 10.43 7.56
N ARG A 176 -15.77 11.27 8.58
CA ARG A 176 -15.41 12.70 8.53
C ARG A 176 -13.91 12.98 8.31
N GLN A 177 -13.06 12.00 8.57
CA GLN A 177 -11.61 12.05 8.37
C GLN A 177 -11.21 11.89 6.90
N ALA A 178 -12.14 11.47 6.04
CA ALA A 178 -11.89 11.26 4.63
C ALA A 178 -12.49 12.37 3.76
N GLU A 179 -11.75 12.74 2.73
CA GLU A 179 -12.23 13.65 1.69
C GLU A 179 -12.70 12.84 0.48
N VAL A 180 -13.86 13.20 -0.08
CA VAL A 180 -14.36 12.58 -1.32
C VAL A 180 -13.71 13.25 -2.53
N VAL A 181 -12.96 12.48 -3.32
CA VAL A 181 -12.41 12.89 -4.61
C VAL A 181 -13.27 12.33 -5.73
N LYS A 182 -13.35 13.03 -6.88
CA LYS A 182 -14.17 12.58 -8.02
C LYS A 182 -13.83 11.16 -8.47
N SER A 183 -12.54 10.86 -8.66
CA SER A 183 -12.05 9.54 -9.07
C SER A 183 -10.75 9.19 -8.36
N GLY A 184 -10.76 8.07 -7.62
CA GLY A 184 -9.58 7.61 -6.88
C GLY A 184 -8.41 7.20 -7.79
N VAL A 185 -8.68 6.54 -8.91
CA VAL A 185 -7.62 6.16 -9.87
C VAL A 185 -6.97 7.40 -10.50
N VAL A 186 -7.79 8.41 -10.86
CA VAL A 186 -7.28 9.67 -11.42
C VAL A 186 -6.44 10.41 -10.37
N ARG A 187 -6.88 10.44 -9.10
CA ARG A 187 -6.07 11.01 -8.01
C ARG A 187 -4.70 10.33 -7.89
N VAL A 188 -4.65 8.99 -7.97
CA VAL A 188 -3.38 8.26 -7.95
C VAL A 188 -2.49 8.65 -9.15
N MET A 189 -3.07 8.81 -10.34
CA MET A 189 -2.32 9.27 -11.53
C MET A 189 -1.76 10.67 -11.33
N GLU A 190 -2.59 11.64 -10.91
CA GLU A 190 -2.17 13.02 -10.64
C GLU A 190 -1.03 13.10 -9.63
N LEU A 191 -1.13 12.34 -8.53
CA LEU A 191 -0.07 12.29 -7.52
C LEU A 191 1.24 11.72 -8.08
N GLN A 192 1.18 10.64 -8.86
CA GLN A 192 2.37 10.07 -9.50
C GLN A 192 3.00 11.03 -10.51
N GLU A 193 2.19 11.76 -11.28
CA GLU A 193 2.67 12.82 -12.20
C GLU A 193 3.36 13.96 -11.43
N MET A 194 2.92 14.25 -10.21
CA MET A 194 3.59 15.16 -9.27
C MET A 194 4.83 14.56 -8.60
N GLY A 195 5.24 13.34 -8.96
CA GLY A 195 6.43 12.67 -8.43
C GLY A 195 6.21 11.92 -7.11
N TRP A 196 4.97 11.66 -6.71
CA TRP A 196 4.69 10.90 -5.49
C TRP A 196 5.02 9.42 -5.68
N THR A 197 5.53 8.79 -4.62
CA THR A 197 5.82 7.35 -4.63
C THR A 197 4.53 6.56 -4.44
N TYR A 198 4.32 5.52 -5.26
CA TYR A 198 3.14 4.67 -5.19
C TYR A 198 3.44 3.32 -4.54
N VAL A 199 2.60 2.91 -3.59
CA VAL A 199 2.60 1.58 -2.98
C VAL A 199 1.18 1.04 -2.92
N LYS A 200 1.02 -0.24 -3.24
CA LYS A 200 -0.21 -1.00 -3.07
C LYS A 200 0.03 -2.16 -2.10
N PRO A 201 -0.43 -2.03 -0.84
CA PRO A 201 -0.33 -3.09 0.17
C PRO A 201 -1.13 -4.35 -0.20
#